data_AF-A0A0P0WFB1-F1
#
_entry.id   AF-A0A0P0WFB1-F1
#
_cell.length_a   1.000
_cell.length_b   1.000
_cell.length_c   1.000
_cell.angle_alpha   90.00
_cell.angle_beta   90.00
_cell.angle_gamma   90.00
#
_symmetry.space_group_name_H-M   'P 1'
#
loop_
_entity.id
_entity.type
_entity.pdbx_description
1 polymer ?
#
loop_
_entity_poly.entity_id
_entity_poly.type
_entity_poly.pdbx_seq_one_letter_code
_entity_poly.pdbx_strand_id
1 'polypeptide(L)'
;MGHPYSAGDQPKPGAGTVEFVLHNTVHNWTGDPRQPNGEDMGMFYSAARDPVFFAHHGNVDRMWYIRHGLFPRDTDFTDPDWLDATFLFYDEEARLVRVRVRDSLDEAALRYTYQDVGPLPWLNAKPSTGPAGALPGTLDKTVRVALTRPKTSRSRKEKDAEEEAPVIEGIEVPDHSAYVKFDVFVNAPENADVASR
;
A
#
# COMPACT_ATOMS: atom_id res chain seq x y z
N MET A 1 3.61 3.86 -3.98
CA MET A 1 4.79 3.72 -3.11
C MET A 1 4.47 4.28 -1.72
N GLY A 2 5.30 4.01 -0.71
CA GLY A 2 5.17 4.58 0.65
C GLY A 2 6.02 5.84 0.86
N HIS A 3 6.12 6.29 2.11
CA HIS A 3 6.96 7.42 2.52
C HIS A 3 8.46 7.03 2.58
N PRO A 4 9.40 8.01 2.52
CA PRO A 4 10.82 7.76 2.70
C PRO A 4 11.15 7.09 4.03
N TYR A 5 12.21 6.28 4.05
CA TYR A 5 12.75 5.64 5.24
C TYR A 5 14.28 5.56 5.14
N SER A 6 14.97 6.40 5.91
CA SER A 6 16.42 6.52 5.90
C SER A 6 17.04 6.07 7.23
N ALA A 7 18.37 5.90 7.24
CA ALA A 7 19.10 5.39 8.40
C ALA A 7 19.02 6.36 9.59
N GLY A 8 18.35 5.93 10.67
CA GLY A 8 18.14 6.71 11.89
C GLY A 8 16.70 7.16 12.12
N ASP A 9 15.82 6.99 11.12
CA ASP A 9 14.40 7.28 11.24
C ASP A 9 13.69 6.35 12.24
N GLN A 10 12.56 6.80 12.74
CA GLN A 10 11.65 5.95 13.51
C GLN A 10 10.89 5.00 12.58
N PRO A 11 10.61 3.76 13.01
CA PRO A 11 9.87 2.80 12.18
C PRO A 11 8.44 3.30 11.89
N LYS A 12 7.86 2.78 10.79
CA LYS A 12 6.51 3.12 10.28
C LYS A 12 6.39 4.58 9.73
N PRO A 13 7.21 4.98 8.74
CA PRO A 13 7.14 6.32 8.14
C PRO A 13 5.84 6.57 7.36
N GLY A 14 5.18 5.50 6.87
CA GLY A 14 3.90 5.56 6.17
C GLY A 14 3.85 4.58 5.00
N ALA A 15 2.93 3.62 5.06
CA ALA A 15 2.77 2.55 4.08
C ALA A 15 2.26 3.04 2.72
N GLY A 16 2.59 2.32 1.65
CA GLY A 16 2.05 2.57 0.32
C GLY A 16 0.60 2.07 0.15
N THR A 17 -0.09 2.56 -0.89
CA THR A 17 -1.49 2.18 -1.18
C THR A 17 -1.70 0.66 -1.37
N VAL A 18 -0.83 0.00 -2.13
CA VAL A 18 -0.88 -1.46 -2.37
C VAL A 18 -0.58 -2.25 -1.11
N GLU A 19 0.44 -1.83 -0.35
CA GLU A 19 0.84 -2.39 0.95
C GLU A 19 -0.33 -2.36 1.95
N PHE A 20 -0.99 -1.19 2.07
CA PHE A 20 -2.00 -0.95 3.09
C PHE A 20 -3.34 -1.66 2.85
N VAL A 21 -3.90 -1.61 1.63
CA VAL A 21 -5.27 -2.11 1.38
C VAL A 21 -5.32 -3.49 0.73
N LEU A 22 -4.42 -3.80 -0.22
CA LEU A 22 -4.50 -5.06 -0.96
C LEU A 22 -3.64 -6.16 -0.32
N HIS A 23 -2.38 -5.85 -0.05
CA HIS A 23 -1.42 -6.76 0.60
C HIS A 23 -1.88 -7.14 2.02
N ASN A 24 -2.09 -6.16 2.91
CA ASN A 24 -2.52 -6.46 4.28
C ASN A 24 -3.86 -7.21 4.34
N THR A 25 -4.82 -6.92 3.45
CA THR A 25 -6.10 -7.66 3.42
C THR A 25 -5.90 -9.12 3.05
N VAL A 26 -5.06 -9.45 2.06
CA VAL A 26 -4.78 -10.85 1.70
C VAL A 26 -4.05 -11.58 2.84
N HIS A 27 -3.08 -10.93 3.48
CA HIS A 27 -2.41 -11.49 4.66
C HIS A 27 -3.39 -11.86 5.78
N ASN A 28 -4.23 -10.91 6.21
CA ASN A 28 -5.20 -11.13 7.29
C ASN A 28 -6.34 -12.10 6.91
N TRP A 29 -6.73 -12.16 5.64
CA TRP A 29 -7.74 -13.12 5.16
C TRP A 29 -7.21 -14.57 5.07
N THR A 30 -5.91 -14.73 4.81
CA THR A 30 -5.29 -16.05 4.61
C THR A 30 -4.76 -16.65 5.91
N GLY A 31 -4.44 -15.83 6.92
CA GLY A 31 -4.04 -16.29 8.26
C GLY A 31 -5.14 -17.09 8.96
N ASP A 32 -4.78 -18.05 9.80
CA ASP A 32 -5.75 -18.86 10.54
C ASP A 32 -6.18 -18.13 11.83
N PRO A 33 -7.44 -17.64 11.95
CA PRO A 33 -7.90 -16.90 13.13
C PRO A 33 -8.02 -17.76 14.40
N ARG A 34 -7.70 -19.05 14.33
CA ARG A 34 -7.60 -19.96 15.49
C ARG A 34 -6.18 -19.99 16.09
N GLN A 35 -5.18 -19.48 15.37
CA GLN A 35 -3.81 -19.34 15.88
C GLN A 35 -3.70 -18.06 16.73
N PRO A 36 -2.79 -18.00 17.73
CA PRO A 36 -2.79 -16.90 18.71
C PRO A 36 -2.57 -15.51 18.10
N ASN A 37 -1.95 -15.42 16.92
CA ASN A 37 -1.62 -14.17 16.23
C ASN A 37 -2.06 -14.20 14.75
N GLY A 38 -2.93 -15.13 14.35
CA GLY A 38 -3.36 -15.30 12.95
C GLY A 38 -2.33 -16.02 12.06
N GLU A 39 -1.41 -16.81 12.63
CA GLU A 39 -0.42 -17.56 11.86
C GLU A 39 -1.03 -18.48 10.77
N ASP A 40 -0.35 -18.79 9.67
CA ASP A 40 0.97 -18.25 9.30
C ASP A 40 0.84 -16.88 8.60
N MET A 41 -0.02 -16.75 7.59
CA MET A 41 -0.10 -15.54 6.74
C MET A 41 -0.54 -14.25 7.44
N GLY A 42 -1.27 -14.31 8.56
CA GLY A 42 -1.76 -13.12 9.27
C GLY A 42 -0.68 -12.31 10.00
N MET A 43 0.53 -12.87 10.18
CA MET A 43 1.60 -12.23 10.96
C MET A 43 2.96 -12.35 10.28
N PHE A 44 3.75 -11.27 10.28
CA PHE A 44 4.97 -11.18 9.46
C PHE A 44 6.10 -12.16 9.84
N TYR A 45 6.21 -12.59 11.10
CA TYR A 45 7.24 -13.59 11.49
C TYR A 45 6.92 -15.01 11.01
N SER A 46 5.68 -15.26 10.60
CA SER A 46 5.18 -16.58 10.25
C SER A 46 4.78 -16.68 8.77
N ALA A 47 4.43 -15.58 8.11
CA ALA A 47 3.79 -15.59 6.80
C ALA A 47 4.51 -16.45 5.75
N ALA A 48 5.84 -16.34 5.63
CA ALA A 48 6.65 -17.09 4.67
C ALA A 48 6.77 -18.61 4.96
N ARG A 49 6.17 -19.12 6.03
CA ARG A 49 6.04 -20.57 6.31
C ARG A 49 4.93 -21.21 5.46
N ASP A 50 3.92 -20.44 5.09
CA ASP A 50 2.96 -20.84 4.06
C ASP A 50 3.55 -20.51 2.67
N PRO A 51 3.76 -21.49 1.78
CA PRO A 51 4.27 -21.24 0.43
C PRO A 51 3.42 -20.26 -0.40
N VAL A 52 2.14 -20.05 -0.07
CA VAL A 52 1.27 -19.07 -0.75
C VAL A 52 1.79 -17.63 -0.60
N PHE A 53 2.58 -17.34 0.44
CA PHE A 53 3.27 -16.07 0.64
C PHE A 53 4.03 -15.61 -0.61
N PHE A 54 4.80 -16.50 -1.21
CA PHE A 54 5.62 -16.19 -2.39
C PHE A 54 4.76 -15.95 -3.64
N ALA A 55 3.63 -16.66 -3.78
CA ALA A 55 2.66 -16.41 -4.85
C ALA A 55 1.91 -15.09 -4.65
N HIS A 56 1.57 -14.74 -3.41
CA HIS A 56 0.98 -13.44 -3.07
C HIS A 56 1.94 -12.30 -3.43
N HIS A 57 3.18 -12.34 -2.91
CA HIS A 57 4.20 -11.33 -3.18
C HIS A 57 4.61 -11.26 -4.65
N GLY A 58 4.62 -12.39 -5.36
CA GLY A 58 4.79 -12.41 -6.82
C GLY A 58 3.70 -11.63 -7.57
N ASN A 59 2.46 -11.57 -7.08
CA ASN A 59 1.43 -10.71 -7.67
C ASN A 59 1.43 -9.28 -7.09
N VAL A 60 2.02 -9.03 -5.91
CA VAL A 60 2.29 -7.66 -5.40
C VAL A 60 3.36 -6.99 -6.26
N ASP A 61 4.46 -7.68 -6.53
CA ASP A 61 5.53 -7.22 -7.44
C ASP A 61 4.97 -6.96 -8.86
N ARG A 62 4.13 -7.86 -9.38
CA ARG A 62 3.38 -7.65 -10.63
C ARG A 62 2.53 -6.37 -10.64
N MET A 63 2.09 -5.83 -9.49
CA MET A 63 1.39 -4.53 -9.47
C MET A 63 2.34 -3.36 -9.79
N TRP A 64 3.63 -3.48 -9.48
CA TRP A 64 4.65 -2.51 -9.89
C TRP A 64 4.84 -2.53 -11.40
N TYR A 65 5.09 -3.71 -11.97
CA TYR A 65 5.17 -3.92 -13.43
C TYR A 65 3.94 -3.35 -14.17
N ILE A 66 2.73 -3.61 -13.64
CA ILE A 66 1.49 -3.06 -14.19
C ILE A 66 1.41 -1.53 -14.06
N ARG A 67 1.85 -0.94 -12.94
CA ARG A 67 1.87 0.52 -12.74
C ARG A 67 2.71 1.20 -13.83
N HIS A 68 3.90 0.70 -14.14
CA HIS A 68 4.74 1.24 -15.21
C HIS A 68 4.04 1.25 -16.57
N GLY A 69 3.38 0.14 -16.93
CA GLY A 69 2.65 0.01 -18.19
C GLY A 69 1.42 0.92 -18.29
N LEU A 70 0.68 1.11 -17.19
CA LEU A 70 -0.53 1.94 -17.15
C LEU A 70 -0.24 3.44 -17.02
N PHE A 71 0.82 3.80 -16.30
CA PHE A 71 1.16 5.16 -15.95
C PHE A 71 2.61 5.49 -16.32
N PRO A 72 2.96 5.57 -17.62
CA PRO A 72 4.34 5.80 -18.08
C PRO A 72 4.93 7.19 -17.74
N ARG A 73 4.19 8.04 -17.03
CA ARG A 73 4.68 9.30 -16.44
C ARG A 73 4.95 9.19 -14.93
N ASP A 74 4.44 8.14 -14.29
CA ASP A 74 4.59 7.86 -12.88
C ASP A 74 5.83 6.99 -12.71
N THR A 75 7.00 7.62 -12.83
CA THR A 75 8.31 6.97 -12.78
C THR A 75 8.61 6.42 -11.40
N ASP A 76 9.65 5.61 -11.28
CA ASP A 76 10.17 5.24 -9.96
C ASP A 76 10.84 6.43 -9.26
N PHE A 77 11.11 6.25 -7.97
CA PHE A 77 11.76 7.27 -7.17
C PHE A 77 13.19 7.49 -7.65
N THR A 78 13.55 8.77 -7.84
CA THR A 78 14.90 9.19 -8.24
C THR A 78 15.78 9.58 -7.06
N ASP A 79 15.31 9.34 -5.83
CA ASP A 79 16.02 9.70 -4.60
C ASP A 79 17.26 8.80 -4.42
N PRO A 80 18.48 9.38 -4.31
CA PRO A 80 19.68 8.60 -4.05
C PRO A 80 19.61 7.72 -2.79
N ASP A 81 18.98 8.17 -1.70
CA ASP A 81 18.89 7.40 -0.45
C ASP A 81 18.09 6.11 -0.68
N TRP A 82 17.01 6.18 -1.47
CA TRP A 82 16.23 5.02 -1.86
C TRP A 82 16.97 4.14 -2.88
N LEU A 83 17.57 4.75 -3.91
CA LEU A 83 18.26 4.04 -4.99
C LEU A 83 19.55 3.32 -4.55
N ASP A 84 20.27 3.86 -3.55
CA ASP A 84 21.48 3.26 -2.97
C ASP A 84 21.21 2.46 -1.68
N ALA A 85 19.96 2.35 -1.23
CA ALA A 85 19.58 1.45 -0.15
C ALA A 85 19.94 -0.01 -0.51
N THR A 86 20.57 -0.74 0.42
CA THR A 86 21.07 -2.09 0.18
C THR A 86 20.49 -3.14 1.12
N PHE A 87 20.21 -4.32 0.58
CA PHE A 87 19.80 -5.50 1.33
C PHE A 87 20.83 -6.63 1.18
N LEU A 88 20.78 -7.60 2.09
CA LEU A 88 21.64 -8.78 2.07
C LEU A 88 20.76 -10.03 1.96
N PHE A 89 21.03 -10.85 0.95
CA PHE A 89 20.35 -12.13 0.71
C PHE A 89 21.37 -13.25 0.52
N TYR A 90 20.94 -14.49 0.76
CA TYR A 90 21.67 -15.66 0.32
C TYR A 90 21.22 -16.03 -1.10
N ASP A 91 22.17 -16.29 -1.99
CA ASP A 91 21.90 -16.83 -3.32
C ASP A 91 21.76 -18.36 -3.32
N GLU A 92 21.51 -18.95 -4.50
CA GLU A 92 21.33 -20.39 -4.70
C GLU A 92 22.59 -21.23 -4.37
N GLU A 93 23.77 -20.60 -4.34
CA GLU A 93 25.04 -21.19 -3.90
C GLU A 93 25.35 -20.91 -2.42
N ALA A 94 24.37 -20.39 -1.66
CA ALA A 94 24.48 -20.01 -0.25
C ALA A 94 25.58 -18.98 0.04
N ARG A 95 25.89 -18.11 -0.93
CA ARG A 95 26.78 -16.96 -0.75
C ARG A 95 25.97 -15.74 -0.33
N LEU A 96 26.54 -14.89 0.53
CA LEU A 96 25.91 -13.65 0.96
C LEU A 96 26.12 -12.56 -0.09
N VAL A 97 25.05 -12.16 -0.77
CA VAL A 97 25.04 -11.14 -1.83
C VAL A 97 24.42 -9.85 -1.31
N ARG A 98 25.05 -8.71 -1.65
CA ARG A 98 24.49 -7.37 -1.43
C ARG A 98 23.83 -6.89 -2.71
N VAL A 99 22.54 -6.56 -2.62
CA VAL A 99 21.76 -5.96 -3.72
C VAL A 99 21.42 -4.51 -3.39
N ARG A 100 21.22 -3.66 -4.40
CA ARG A 100 20.68 -2.30 -4.26
C ARG A 100 19.29 -2.22 -4.88
N VAL A 101 18.46 -1.30 -4.40
CA VAL A 101 17.15 -1.02 -5.00
C VAL A 101 17.25 -0.63 -6.47
N ARG A 102 18.21 0.21 -6.86
CA ARG A 102 18.37 0.61 -8.27
C ARG A 102 18.62 -0.55 -9.24
N ASP A 103 19.25 -1.63 -8.75
CA ASP A 103 19.62 -2.78 -9.57
C ASP A 103 18.42 -3.72 -9.79
N SER A 104 17.27 -3.48 -9.13
CA SER A 104 16.02 -4.23 -9.31
C SER A 104 14.94 -3.49 -10.10
N LEU A 105 15.22 -2.31 -10.65
CA LEU A 105 14.25 -1.50 -11.42
C LEU A 105 14.21 -1.83 -12.93
N ASP A 106 15.06 -2.76 -13.36
CA ASP A 106 15.09 -3.30 -14.72
C ASP A 106 14.81 -4.81 -14.65
N GLU A 107 13.55 -5.21 -14.86
CA GLU A 107 13.15 -6.61 -14.80
C GLU A 107 13.79 -7.44 -15.92
N ALA A 108 14.19 -6.81 -17.04
CA ALA A 108 14.92 -7.49 -18.11
C ALA A 108 16.36 -7.80 -17.69
N ALA A 109 17.01 -6.94 -16.91
CA ALA A 109 18.29 -7.24 -16.27
C ALA A 109 18.16 -8.37 -15.22
N LEU A 110 17.04 -8.44 -14.50
CA LEU A 110 16.68 -9.53 -13.60
C LEU A 110 16.18 -10.82 -14.31
N ARG A 111 15.99 -10.76 -15.64
CA ARG A 111 15.68 -11.90 -16.53
C ARG A 111 14.35 -12.61 -16.26
N TYR A 112 13.36 -11.91 -15.71
CA TYR A 112 12.00 -12.42 -15.57
C TYR A 112 10.98 -11.43 -16.12
N THR A 113 9.74 -11.90 -16.31
CA THR A 113 8.61 -11.05 -16.63
C THR A 113 7.31 -11.76 -16.26
N TYR A 114 6.20 -11.02 -16.25
CA TYR A 114 4.89 -11.57 -15.98
C TYR A 114 4.16 -11.96 -17.26
N GLN A 115 3.49 -13.11 -17.22
CA GLN A 115 2.58 -13.49 -18.30
C GLN A 115 1.45 -12.46 -18.44
N ASP A 116 1.17 -12.02 -19.66
CA ASP A 116 -0.05 -11.29 -19.97
C ASP A 116 -1.27 -12.24 -19.86
N VAL A 117 -2.23 -11.85 -19.03
CA VAL A 117 -3.45 -12.60 -18.72
C VAL A 117 -4.70 -11.92 -19.31
N GLY A 118 -4.51 -10.95 -20.21
CA GLY A 118 -5.57 -10.19 -20.86
C GLY A 118 -5.97 -8.93 -20.09
N PRO A 119 -7.09 -8.28 -20.47
CA PRO A 119 -7.48 -6.98 -19.94
C PRO A 119 -7.76 -7.05 -18.44
N LEU A 120 -7.10 -6.19 -17.68
CA LEU A 120 -7.24 -6.10 -16.22
C LEU A 120 -8.67 -5.61 -15.88
N PRO A 121 -9.52 -6.44 -15.26
CA PRO A 121 -10.96 -6.16 -15.15
C PRO A 121 -11.29 -4.98 -14.23
N TRP A 122 -10.37 -4.64 -13.32
CA TRP A 122 -10.52 -3.55 -12.34
C TRP A 122 -10.20 -2.15 -12.89
N LEU A 123 -9.65 -2.02 -14.11
CA LEU A 123 -9.30 -0.70 -14.69
C LEU A 123 -10.49 0.27 -14.81
N ASN A 124 -11.70 -0.25 -14.93
CA ASN A 124 -12.93 0.54 -15.06
C ASN A 124 -13.79 0.55 -13.79
N ALA A 125 -13.30 0.00 -12.67
CA ALA A 125 -14.06 -0.17 -11.42
C ALA A 125 -14.05 1.13 -10.57
N LYS A 126 -14.71 2.20 -11.04
CA LYS A 126 -14.71 3.51 -10.39
C LYS A 126 -15.77 3.64 -9.27
N PRO A 127 -15.41 4.06 -8.03
CA PRO A 127 -16.36 4.32 -6.94
C PRO A 127 -17.27 5.55 -7.14
N SER A 128 -18.35 5.64 -6.33
CA SER A 128 -19.31 6.75 -6.23
C SER A 128 -19.05 7.68 -5.01
N THR A 129 -19.83 8.77 -4.83
CA THR A 129 -19.53 9.90 -3.91
C THR A 129 -20.77 10.41 -3.12
N GLY A 130 -20.55 11.25 -2.08
CA GLY A 130 -21.52 11.84 -1.11
C GLY A 130 -20.98 13.07 -0.29
N PRO A 131 -21.33 13.28 1.02
CA PRO A 131 -20.79 14.36 1.95
C PRO A 131 -19.91 14.00 3.22
N ALA A 132 -19.62 14.98 4.11
CA ALA A 132 -18.52 15.01 5.12
C ALA A 132 -18.89 15.57 6.55
N GLY A 133 -17.95 15.87 7.50
CA GLY A 133 -18.21 16.19 8.96
C GLY A 133 -17.19 17.03 9.82
N ALA A 134 -16.61 16.54 10.94
CA ALA A 134 -15.43 17.10 11.68
C ALA A 134 -14.54 16.09 12.51
N LEU A 135 -13.19 16.24 12.50
CA LEU A 135 -12.12 15.63 13.37
C LEU A 135 -11.53 16.74 14.30
N PRO A 136 -10.69 16.47 15.33
CA PRO A 136 -10.13 15.19 15.79
C PRO A 136 -11.02 14.45 16.80
N GLY A 137 -10.75 13.16 17.02
CA GLY A 137 -11.39 12.36 18.06
C GLY A 137 -10.89 10.92 18.09
N THR A 138 -11.14 10.21 19.19
CA THR A 138 -10.97 8.75 19.24
C THR A 138 -11.89 8.10 18.21
N LEU A 139 -11.38 7.18 17.42
CA LEU A 139 -12.15 6.39 16.45
C LEU A 139 -12.91 5.24 17.15
N ASP A 140 -13.74 5.59 18.14
CA ASP A 140 -14.68 4.69 18.84
C ASP A 140 -15.98 4.45 18.05
N LYS A 141 -16.22 5.29 17.03
CA LYS A 141 -17.41 5.31 16.15
C LYS A 141 -17.07 6.01 14.84
N THR A 142 -18.04 6.06 13.92
CA THR A 142 -17.93 6.81 12.67
C THR A 142 -17.73 8.31 12.92
N VAL A 143 -16.48 8.76 12.80
CA VAL A 143 -16.14 10.18 12.67
C VAL A 143 -16.23 10.58 11.20
N ARG A 144 -16.96 11.65 10.90
CA ARG A 144 -17.00 12.29 9.57
C ARG A 144 -16.08 13.52 9.62
N VAL A 145 -15.56 14.07 8.52
CA VAL A 145 -14.65 15.27 8.54
C VAL A 145 -14.89 16.23 7.38
N ALA A 146 -14.98 17.54 7.62
CA ALA A 146 -15.05 18.58 6.59
C ALA A 146 -13.66 19.17 6.42
N LEU A 147 -13.04 18.89 5.27
CA LEU A 147 -11.71 19.35 4.93
C LEU A 147 -11.79 20.57 4.03
N THR A 148 -11.17 21.68 4.45
CA THR A 148 -11.00 22.86 3.59
C THR A 148 -10.06 22.50 2.45
N ARG A 149 -10.58 22.47 1.22
CA ARG A 149 -9.77 22.21 0.03
C ARG A 149 -8.84 23.41 -0.24
N PRO A 150 -7.54 23.19 -0.53
CA PRO A 150 -6.60 24.30 -0.76
C PRO A 150 -6.92 25.09 -2.04
N LYS A 151 -7.53 24.45 -3.05
CA LYS A 151 -7.95 25.12 -4.29
C LYS A 151 -9.20 24.48 -4.90
N THR A 152 -10.27 25.26 -5.00
CA THR A 152 -11.46 24.90 -5.77
C THR A 152 -11.28 25.17 -7.27
N SER A 153 -12.08 24.53 -8.12
CA SER A 153 -12.14 24.80 -9.58
C SER A 153 -10.81 24.71 -10.35
N ARG A 154 -9.89 23.83 -9.93
CA ARG A 154 -8.64 23.54 -10.66
C ARG A 154 -8.92 23.11 -12.11
N SER A 155 -8.20 23.73 -13.05
CA SER A 155 -8.17 23.38 -14.46
C SER A 155 -7.56 22.00 -14.69
N ARG A 156 -7.72 21.43 -15.89
CA ARG A 156 -7.11 20.14 -16.24
C ARG A 156 -5.59 20.19 -16.11
N LYS A 157 -4.94 21.26 -16.59
CA LYS A 157 -3.48 21.43 -16.48
C LYS A 157 -2.98 21.39 -15.04
N GLU A 158 -3.72 21.95 -14.09
CA GLU A 158 -3.36 21.94 -12.67
C GLU A 158 -3.59 20.57 -12.02
N LYS A 159 -4.59 19.80 -12.48
CA LYS A 159 -4.82 18.42 -12.01
C LYS A 159 -3.84 17.42 -12.60
N ASP A 160 -3.40 17.65 -13.83
CA ASP A 160 -2.38 16.84 -14.51
C ASP A 160 -0.95 17.15 -14.00
N ALA A 161 -0.76 18.24 -13.24
CA ALA A 161 0.54 18.67 -12.70
C ALA A 161 0.69 18.43 -11.18
N GLU A 162 -0.40 18.54 -10.41
CA GLU A 162 -0.40 18.36 -8.95
C GLU A 162 -1.58 17.46 -8.53
N GLU A 163 -1.28 16.40 -7.79
CA GLU A 163 -2.32 15.60 -7.12
C GLU A 163 -2.83 16.32 -5.86
N GLU A 164 -4.12 16.18 -5.56
CA GLU A 164 -4.75 16.74 -4.35
C GLU A 164 -5.28 15.59 -3.51
N ALA A 165 -4.44 15.10 -2.61
CA ALA A 165 -4.75 13.98 -1.71
C ALA A 165 -5.13 14.49 -0.31
N PRO A 166 -6.15 13.93 0.36
CA PRO A 166 -6.35 14.12 1.78
C PRO A 166 -5.28 13.33 2.55
N VAL A 167 -4.60 13.99 3.49
CA VAL A 167 -3.62 13.36 4.38
C VAL A 167 -4.27 13.15 5.75
N ILE A 168 -4.08 11.97 6.34
CA ILE A 168 -4.47 11.65 7.71
C ILE A 168 -3.19 11.38 8.50
N GLU A 169 -2.83 12.32 9.37
CA GLU A 169 -1.62 12.27 10.19
C GLU A 169 -1.97 11.93 11.65
N GLY A 170 -0.98 11.54 12.45
CA GLY A 170 -1.16 11.28 13.88
C GLY A 170 -2.01 10.04 14.22
N ILE A 171 -1.96 9.00 13.37
CA ILE A 171 -2.65 7.73 13.64
C ILE A 171 -1.87 6.96 14.72
N GLU A 172 -2.28 7.15 15.97
CA GLU A 172 -1.75 6.40 17.12
C GLU A 172 -2.54 5.10 17.32
N VAL A 173 -1.82 3.97 17.34
CA VAL A 173 -2.37 2.65 17.66
C VAL A 173 -1.72 2.13 18.94
N PRO A 174 -2.47 1.95 20.04
CA PRO A 174 -1.89 1.63 21.35
C PRO A 174 -1.31 0.21 21.44
N ASP A 175 -1.86 -0.73 20.68
CA ASP A 175 -1.36 -2.12 20.59
C ASP A 175 -0.94 -2.43 19.15
N HIS A 176 0.36 -2.55 18.94
CA HIS A 176 0.93 -2.85 17.62
C HIS A 176 0.84 -4.32 17.20
N SER A 177 0.34 -5.20 18.07
CA SER A 177 0.01 -6.59 17.73
C SER A 177 -1.43 -6.77 17.25
N ALA A 178 -2.31 -5.80 17.52
CA ALA A 178 -3.70 -5.82 17.10
C ALA A 178 -3.88 -5.38 15.64
N TYR A 179 -4.77 -6.07 14.91
CA TYR A 179 -5.23 -5.63 13.60
C TYR A 179 -6.03 -4.32 13.71
N VAL A 180 -5.67 -3.32 12.91
CA VAL A 180 -6.38 -2.03 12.85
C VAL A 180 -6.79 -1.73 11.41
N LYS A 181 -8.08 -1.44 11.22
CA LYS A 181 -8.67 -0.94 9.99
C LYS A 181 -9.72 0.11 10.31
N PHE A 182 -9.70 1.21 9.57
CA PHE A 182 -10.81 2.16 9.46
C PHE A 182 -11.00 2.53 7.99
N ASP A 183 -12.25 2.74 7.57
CA ASP A 183 -12.56 3.10 6.20
C ASP A 183 -12.72 4.62 6.06
N VAL A 184 -12.03 5.20 5.08
CA VAL A 184 -12.07 6.65 4.82
C VAL A 184 -13.04 6.94 3.68
N PHE A 185 -14.17 7.53 4.03
CA PHE A 185 -15.13 8.04 3.06
C PHE A 185 -14.92 9.55 2.86
N VAL A 186 -14.14 9.93 1.85
CA VAL A 186 -14.26 11.28 1.31
C VAL A 186 -15.60 11.35 0.62
N ASN A 187 -16.50 12.19 1.13
CA ASN A 187 -17.83 12.38 0.53
C ASN A 187 -18.67 11.07 0.54
N ALA A 188 -19.48 10.80 1.58
CA ALA A 188 -20.50 9.73 1.65
C ALA A 188 -21.87 10.15 2.29
N PRO A 189 -23.03 9.62 1.82
CA PRO A 189 -24.38 10.04 2.28
C PRO A 189 -24.67 9.84 3.77
N GLU A 190 -25.53 10.69 4.35
CA GLU A 190 -25.93 10.59 5.77
C GLU A 190 -26.55 9.23 6.13
N ASN A 191 -27.36 8.67 5.22
CA ASN A 191 -28.13 7.44 5.42
C ASN A 191 -27.44 6.18 4.87
N ALA A 192 -26.12 6.22 4.64
CA ALA A 192 -25.36 5.01 4.37
C ALA A 192 -25.10 4.28 5.70
N ASP A 193 -25.99 3.35 6.06
CA ASP A 193 -25.68 2.34 7.07
C ASP A 193 -24.44 1.59 6.60
N VAL A 194 -23.30 1.84 7.26
CA VAL A 194 -22.07 1.09 7.06
C VAL A 194 -22.30 -0.28 7.70
N ALA A 195 -22.93 -1.17 6.93
CA ALA A 195 -23.18 -2.54 7.34
C ALA A 195 -21.85 -3.26 7.52
N SER A 196 -21.39 -3.34 8.78
CA SER A 196 -20.33 -4.24 9.19
C SER A 196 -20.75 -5.67 8.86
N ARG A 197 -20.02 -6.29 7.93
CA ARG A 197 -20.00 -7.75 7.74
C ARG A 197 -18.74 -8.30 8.40
#